data_AF-A0A9Q3HY45-F1
#
_entry.id   AF-A0A9Q3HY45-F1
#
_cell.length_a   1.000
_cell.length_b   1.000
_cell.length_c   1.000
_cell.angle_alpha   90.00
_cell.angle_beta   90.00
_cell.angle_gamma   90.00
#
_symmetry.space_group_name_H-M   'P 1'
#
loop_
_entity.id
_entity.type
_entity.pdbx_description
1 polymer ?
#
loop_
_entity_poly.entity_id
_entity_poly.type
_entity_poly.pdbx_seq_one_letter_code
_entity_poly.pdbx_strand_id
1 'polypeptide(L)'
;MHNWYEGVLQHHFRFRWGLNEFSKKNSSEETKDDTTGGPILEKKDESEGDFFSDGFKKLLLCAIGEVVVPTGITPMPKRIGIAKNGKLKASEWHSLFSIYLPLSFLDTLLQFQTSNEDMVRYQIVLENLGFLIQCTNIVSSKSYKEDDAISFQREYDTYTQTSASLFSNQRVLPNHHYALHIPEQMR
;
A
#
# COMPACT_ATOMS: atom_id res chain seq x y z
N MET A 1 -9.55 -12.72 6.38
CA MET A 1 -8.63 -11.89 5.56
C MET A 1 -8.39 -10.47 6.08
N HIS A 2 -8.97 -10.04 7.21
CA HIS A 2 -8.76 -8.68 7.74
C HIS A 2 -7.27 -8.38 8.04
N ASN A 3 -6.54 -9.38 8.55
CA ASN A 3 -5.08 -9.27 8.80
C ASN A 3 -4.27 -9.01 7.52
N TRP A 4 -4.75 -9.45 6.36
CA TRP A 4 -4.11 -9.18 5.07
C TRP A 4 -4.36 -7.73 4.65
N TYR A 5 -5.63 -7.33 4.54
CA TYR A 5 -5.99 -6.01 4.03
C TYR A 5 -5.60 -4.87 4.98
N GLU A 6 -6.00 -4.94 6.25
CA GLU A 6 -5.73 -3.89 7.24
C GLU A 6 -4.39 -4.08 7.97
N GLY A 7 -3.67 -5.15 7.66
CA GLY A 7 -2.31 -5.39 8.15
C GLY A 7 -1.28 -5.20 7.05
N VAL A 8 -1.13 -6.20 6.19
CA VAL A 8 -0.07 -6.24 5.16
C VAL A 8 -0.23 -5.10 4.14
N LEU A 9 -1.40 -4.95 3.53
CA LEU A 9 -1.61 -3.94 2.48
C LEU A 9 -1.56 -2.51 3.05
N GLN A 10 -2.27 -2.29 4.16
CA GLN A 10 -2.22 -1.01 4.86
C GLN A 10 -0.78 -0.64 5.27
N HIS A 11 -0.02 -1.60 5.81
CA HIS A 11 1.36 -1.36 6.22
C HIS A 11 2.24 -0.99 5.03
N HIS A 12 2.12 -1.74 3.93
CA HIS A 12 2.86 -1.47 2.70
C HIS A 12 2.59 -0.06 2.16
N PHE A 13 1.31 0.28 1.96
CA PHE A 13 0.93 1.56 1.39
C PHE A 13 1.34 2.74 2.29
N ARG A 14 1.13 2.62 3.60
CA ARG A 14 1.33 3.75 4.53
C ARG A 14 2.78 3.95 4.93
N PHE A 15 3.47 2.86 5.26
CA PHE A 15 4.80 2.93 5.87
C PHE A 15 5.89 2.63 4.84
N ARG A 16 5.77 1.55 4.04
CA ARG A 16 6.77 1.24 3.01
C ARG A 16 6.85 2.29 1.92
N TRP A 17 5.69 2.76 1.46
CA TRP A 17 5.63 3.84 0.46
C TRP A 17 5.55 5.25 1.07
N GLY A 18 5.51 5.36 2.41
CA GLY A 18 5.44 6.65 3.10
C GLY A 18 4.17 7.47 2.83
N LEU A 19 3.09 6.88 2.30
CA LEU A 19 1.85 7.63 1.97
C LEU A 19 1.00 7.97 3.21
N ASN A 20 1.49 7.71 4.42
CA ASN A 20 0.87 8.16 5.68
C ASN A 20 1.08 9.66 5.96
N GLU A 21 2.23 10.21 5.54
CA GLU A 21 2.71 11.53 6.00
C GLU A 21 2.28 12.72 5.15
N PHE A 22 1.74 12.47 3.95
CA PHE A 22 1.20 13.53 3.08
C PHE A 22 0.07 14.33 3.78
N SER A 23 -0.53 13.76 4.81
CA SER A 23 -1.49 14.42 5.71
C SER A 23 -0.86 15.47 6.64
N LYS A 24 0.33 15.22 7.19
CA LYS A 24 0.93 16.08 8.22
C LYS A 24 1.48 17.37 7.63
N LYS A 25 2.26 17.28 6.53
CA LYS A 25 2.87 18.46 5.87
C LYS A 25 1.83 19.45 5.32
N ASN A 26 0.69 18.98 4.81
CA ASN A 26 -0.37 19.86 4.29
C ASN A 26 -1.33 20.37 5.38
N SER A 27 -1.32 19.79 6.59
CA SER A 27 -2.16 20.25 7.71
C SER A 27 -1.53 21.39 8.52
N SER A 28 -0.23 21.59 8.41
CA SER A 28 0.51 22.66 9.11
C SER A 28 0.27 24.07 8.58
N GLU A 29 -0.43 24.25 7.45
CA GLU A 29 -0.76 25.56 6.88
C GLU A 29 -2.13 26.13 7.31
N GLU A 30 -2.97 25.39 8.07
CA GLU A 30 -4.28 25.89 8.53
C GLU A 30 -4.53 25.65 10.03
N THR A 31 -4.14 26.66 10.83
CA THR A 31 -4.68 27.13 12.13
C THR A 31 -5.26 26.15 13.18
N LYS A 32 -4.56 26.13 14.33
CA LYS A 32 -4.96 26.30 15.75
C LYS A 32 -6.29 25.74 16.30
N ASP A 33 -6.11 24.95 17.36
CA ASP A 33 -6.89 24.83 18.63
C ASP A 33 -8.20 24.01 18.65
N ASP A 34 -8.19 22.84 19.31
CA ASP A 34 -8.76 22.62 20.66
C ASP A 34 -8.84 21.09 20.96
N THR A 35 -8.79 20.77 22.25
CA THR A 35 -8.42 19.51 22.90
C THR A 35 -9.62 18.62 23.20
N THR A 36 -9.55 17.31 22.90
CA THR A 36 -10.09 16.25 23.81
C THR A 36 -9.57 14.87 23.40
N GLY A 37 -9.07 14.12 24.38
CA GLY A 37 -8.11 13.03 24.19
C GLY A 37 -8.66 11.60 24.12
N GLY A 38 -7.82 10.72 23.55
CA GLY A 38 -7.77 9.27 23.82
C GLY A 38 -7.41 8.40 22.60
N PRO A 39 -6.76 7.23 22.77
CA PRO A 39 -5.50 6.96 23.47
C PRO A 39 -4.29 7.00 22.52
N ILE A 40 -3.15 7.35 23.10
CA ILE A 40 -1.84 7.55 22.48
C ILE A 40 -1.22 6.22 22.06
N LEU A 41 -0.91 6.09 20.77
CA LEU A 41 0.23 5.30 20.29
C LEU A 41 1.10 6.21 19.42
N GLU A 42 1.66 7.25 20.04
CA GLU A 42 2.79 7.97 19.49
C GLU A 42 4.07 7.40 20.11
N LYS A 43 4.78 6.58 19.34
CA LYS A 43 6.24 6.72 19.32
C LYS A 43 6.58 7.41 18.01
N LYS A 44 7.18 8.61 18.15
CA LYS A 44 7.85 9.32 17.06
C LYS A 44 8.97 8.41 16.57
N ASP A 45 8.79 7.82 15.41
CA ASP A 45 9.90 7.19 14.70
C ASP A 45 10.60 8.28 13.88
N GLU A 46 11.91 8.31 14.05
CA GLU A 46 12.86 9.18 13.37
C GLU A 46 12.69 9.05 11.86
N SER A 47 12.50 10.17 11.15
CA SER A 47 12.30 10.18 9.70
C SER A 47 13.58 9.80 8.97
N GLU A 48 13.82 8.50 8.81
CA GLU A 48 14.62 8.00 7.70
C GLU A 48 13.94 8.41 6.39
N GLY A 49 14.76 8.80 5.42
CA GLY A 49 14.34 9.48 4.19
C GLY A 49 13.12 8.86 3.52
N ASP A 50 12.25 9.73 3.03
CA ASP A 50 11.02 9.35 2.39
C ASP A 50 11.26 8.50 1.12
N PHE A 51 10.63 7.31 1.03
CA PHE A 51 10.89 6.36 -0.05
C PHE A 51 10.62 6.97 -1.44
N PHE A 52 9.47 7.62 -1.60
CA PHE A 52 9.13 8.37 -2.81
C PHE A 52 9.31 9.86 -2.55
N SER A 53 9.67 10.60 -3.60
CA SER A 53 9.65 12.07 -3.53
C SER A 53 8.22 12.58 -3.28
N ASP A 54 8.09 13.73 -2.61
CA ASP A 54 6.78 14.36 -2.39
C ASP A 54 6.02 14.61 -3.71
N GLY A 55 6.75 14.93 -4.79
CA GLY A 55 6.18 15.11 -6.13
C GLY A 55 5.59 13.83 -6.71
N PHE A 56 6.32 12.70 -6.60
CA PHE A 56 5.83 11.40 -7.06
C PHE A 56 4.58 10.96 -6.28
N LYS A 57 4.60 11.12 -4.95
CA LYS A 57 3.45 10.81 -4.09
C LYS A 57 2.21 11.60 -4.46
N LYS A 58 2.37 12.91 -4.70
CA LYS A 58 1.26 13.78 -5.10
C LYS A 58 0.65 13.31 -6.42
N LEU A 59 1.50 13.03 -7.41
CA LEU A 59 1.08 12.57 -8.72
C LEU A 59 0.35 11.21 -8.63
N LEU A 60 0.90 10.27 -7.86
CA LEU A 60 0.27 8.98 -7.62
C LEU A 60 -1.10 9.09 -6.95
N LEU A 61 -1.24 9.92 -5.91
CA LEU A 61 -2.51 10.12 -5.22
C LEU A 61 -3.55 10.81 -6.12
N CYS A 62 -3.14 11.75 -6.99
CA CYS A 62 -4.01 12.32 -8.01
C CYS A 62 -4.48 11.25 -9.00
N ALA A 63 -3.55 10.46 -9.56
CA ALA A 63 -3.86 9.40 -10.52
C ALA A 63 -4.79 8.34 -9.93
N ILE A 64 -4.70 8.01 -8.63
CA ILE A 64 -5.65 7.12 -7.95
C ILE A 64 -7.07 7.71 -7.94
N GLY A 65 -7.19 9.02 -7.76
CA GLY A 65 -8.48 9.73 -7.77
C GLY A 65 -9.13 9.81 -9.15
N GLU A 66 -8.37 9.60 -10.21
CA GLU A 66 -8.83 9.68 -11.61
C GLU A 66 -9.24 8.32 -12.20
N VAL A 67 -8.89 7.21 -11.53
CA VAL A 67 -9.29 5.87 -11.99
C VAL A 67 -10.81 5.73 -11.98
N VAL A 68 -11.36 5.48 -13.17
CA VAL A 68 -12.78 5.16 -13.38
C VAL A 68 -12.98 3.65 -13.23
N VAL A 69 -13.93 3.24 -12.39
CA VAL A 69 -14.28 1.83 -12.18
C VAL A 69 -15.68 1.51 -12.70
N PRO A 70 -15.94 0.26 -13.13
CA PRO A 70 -17.27 -0.16 -13.54
C PRO A 70 -18.32 -0.07 -12.43
N THR A 71 -19.59 -0.03 -12.83
CA THR A 71 -20.74 -0.11 -11.92
C THR A 71 -20.65 -1.38 -11.06
N GLY A 72 -20.75 -1.21 -9.73
CA GLY A 72 -20.65 -2.30 -8.76
C GLY A 72 -19.36 -2.31 -7.94
N ILE A 73 -18.36 -1.52 -8.34
CA ILE A 73 -17.16 -1.27 -7.53
C ILE A 73 -17.33 0.09 -6.84
N THR A 74 -17.12 0.14 -5.52
CA THR A 74 -17.19 1.40 -4.78
C THR A 74 -16.00 2.28 -5.19
N PRO A 75 -16.23 3.51 -5.68
CA PRO A 75 -15.13 4.41 -6.05
C PRO A 75 -14.23 4.71 -4.86
N MET A 76 -12.93 4.88 -5.13
CA MET A 76 -11.99 5.28 -4.09
C MET A 76 -12.33 6.67 -3.50
N PRO A 77 -12.15 6.86 -2.19
CA PRO A 77 -12.32 8.17 -1.57
C PRO A 77 -11.38 9.20 -2.20
N LYS A 78 -11.89 10.39 -2.56
CA LYS A 78 -11.15 11.44 -3.29
C LYS A 78 -9.89 11.99 -2.59
N ARG A 79 -9.59 11.57 -1.35
CA ARG A 79 -8.45 12.05 -0.54
C ARG A 79 -7.86 10.92 0.32
N ILE A 80 -7.41 9.85 -0.33
CA ILE A 80 -6.69 8.76 0.35
C ILE A 80 -5.41 9.32 0.98
N GLY A 81 -5.10 8.88 2.21
CA GLY A 81 -3.89 9.31 2.93
C GLY A 81 -4.04 10.61 3.73
N ILE A 82 -5.23 11.25 3.73
CA ILE A 82 -5.54 12.40 4.60
C ILE A 82 -6.34 11.94 5.82
N ALA A 83 -5.92 12.34 7.02
CA ALA A 83 -6.57 11.96 8.29
C ALA A 83 -8.08 12.28 8.35
N LYS A 84 -8.53 13.33 7.64
CA LYS A 84 -9.92 13.78 7.58
C LYS A 84 -10.88 12.80 6.85
N ASN A 85 -10.37 11.85 6.07
CA ASN A 85 -11.21 10.95 5.23
C ASN A 85 -11.55 9.59 5.87
N GLY A 86 -11.19 9.38 7.14
CA GLY A 86 -11.43 8.12 7.82
C GLY A 86 -10.49 6.98 7.40
N LYS A 87 -10.66 5.81 8.04
CA LYS A 87 -9.86 4.61 7.74
C LYS A 87 -10.49 3.86 6.57
N LEU A 88 -9.67 3.46 5.59
CA LEU A 88 -10.12 2.55 4.53
C LEU A 88 -10.53 1.21 5.15
N LYS A 89 -11.68 0.69 4.70
CA LYS A 89 -12.19 -0.64 5.02
C LYS A 89 -11.44 -1.71 4.23
N ALA A 90 -11.48 -2.95 4.71
CA ALA A 90 -10.89 -4.10 4.02
C ALA A 90 -11.23 -4.20 2.51
N SER A 91 -12.48 -3.95 2.12
CA SER A 91 -12.89 -3.97 0.70
C SER A 91 -12.25 -2.85 -0.12
N GLU A 92 -12.02 -1.68 0.48
CA GLU A 92 -11.37 -0.55 -0.20
C GLU A 92 -9.87 -0.80 -0.35
N TRP A 93 -9.21 -1.41 0.64
CA TRP A 93 -7.83 -1.87 0.51
C TRP A 93 -7.67 -2.89 -0.62
N HIS A 94 -8.60 -3.84 -0.73
CA HIS A 94 -8.61 -4.79 -1.82
C HIS A 94 -8.71 -4.08 -3.18
N SER A 95 -9.72 -3.22 -3.37
CA SER A 95 -9.87 -2.48 -4.63
C SER A 95 -8.64 -1.62 -4.93
N LEU A 96 -8.09 -0.91 -3.93
CA LEU A 96 -6.90 -0.08 -4.08
C LEU A 96 -5.74 -0.87 -4.69
N PHE A 97 -5.44 -2.05 -4.16
CA PHE A 97 -4.33 -2.87 -4.66
C PHE A 97 -4.66 -3.59 -5.97
N SER A 98 -5.85 -4.19 -6.09
CA SER A 98 -6.17 -5.02 -7.25
C SER A 98 -6.57 -4.23 -8.51
N ILE A 99 -6.92 -2.94 -8.37
CA ILE A 99 -7.46 -2.14 -9.49
C ILE A 99 -6.74 -0.79 -9.61
N TYR A 100 -6.72 0.00 -8.54
CA TYR A 100 -6.30 1.40 -8.63
C TYR A 100 -4.78 1.52 -8.78
N LEU A 101 -4.01 0.90 -7.89
CA LEU A 101 -2.55 0.99 -7.89
C LEU A 101 -1.88 0.53 -9.19
N PRO A 102 -2.24 -0.61 -9.81
CA PRO A 102 -1.65 -1.01 -11.08
C PRO A 102 -1.78 0.07 -12.17
N LEU A 103 -2.94 0.72 -12.24
CA LEU A 103 -3.25 1.73 -13.25
C LEU A 103 -2.56 3.06 -12.92
N SER A 104 -2.75 3.55 -11.69
CA SER A 104 -2.24 4.85 -11.26
C SER A 104 -0.73 4.88 -11.15
N PHE A 105 -0.09 3.77 -10.74
CA PHE A 105 1.36 3.71 -10.68
C PHE A 105 1.98 3.76 -12.07
N LEU A 106 1.42 3.02 -13.03
CA LEU A 106 1.87 3.05 -14.42
C LEU A 106 1.71 4.46 -15.02
N ASP A 107 0.55 5.09 -14.83
CA ASP A 107 0.30 6.45 -15.28
C ASP A 107 1.27 7.47 -14.65
N THR A 108 1.53 7.35 -13.35
CA THR A 108 2.50 8.18 -12.63
C THR A 108 3.90 8.04 -13.22
N LEU A 109 4.34 6.82 -13.54
CA LEU A 109 5.66 6.58 -14.15
C LEU A 109 5.78 7.18 -15.55
N LEU A 110 4.71 7.15 -16.34
CA LEU A 110 4.71 7.74 -17.69
C LEU A 110 4.81 9.27 -17.66
N GLN A 111 4.26 9.89 -16.62
CA GLN A 111 4.25 11.35 -16.46
C GLN A 111 5.47 11.89 -15.71
N PHE A 112 6.08 11.09 -14.84
CA PHE A 112 7.22 11.51 -14.04
C PHE A 112 8.51 11.34 -14.85
N GLN A 113 9.19 12.44 -15.20
CA GLN A 113 10.51 12.36 -15.83
C GLN A 113 11.54 11.81 -14.83
N THR A 114 12.13 10.67 -15.15
CA THR A 114 13.07 9.96 -14.27
C THR A 114 14.44 9.80 -14.93
N SER A 115 15.49 9.73 -14.11
CA SER A 115 16.79 9.26 -14.57
C SER A 115 16.76 7.76 -14.90
N ASN A 116 17.79 7.24 -15.60
CA ASN A 116 17.91 5.81 -15.87
C ASN A 116 18.03 4.97 -14.57
N GLU A 117 18.72 5.49 -13.56
CA GLU A 117 18.88 4.82 -12.26
C GLU A 117 17.53 4.71 -11.52
N ASP A 118 16.73 5.77 -11.59
CA ASP A 118 15.37 5.77 -11.04
C ASP A 118 14.47 4.76 -11.77
N MET A 119 14.59 4.60 -13.09
CA MET A 119 13.81 3.62 -13.85
C MET A 119 14.06 2.19 -13.38
N VAL A 120 15.33 1.81 -13.15
CA VAL A 120 15.67 0.48 -12.61
C VAL A 120 15.05 0.28 -11.23
N ARG A 121 15.13 1.29 -10.37
CA ARG A 121 14.49 1.26 -9.05
C ARG A 121 12.97 1.09 -9.16
N TYR A 122 12.30 1.84 -10.04
CA TYR A 122 10.86 1.74 -10.22
C TYR A 122 10.42 0.40 -10.82
N GLN A 123 11.25 -0.24 -11.65
CA GLN A 123 10.99 -1.61 -12.11
C GLN A 123 10.92 -2.58 -10.93
N ILE A 124 11.88 -2.53 -10.00
CA ILE A 124 11.89 -3.40 -8.81
C ILE A 124 10.67 -3.11 -7.92
N VAL A 125 10.27 -1.84 -7.81
CA VAL A 125 9.04 -1.45 -7.08
C VAL A 125 7.78 -2.01 -7.74
N LEU A 126 7.67 -1.93 -9.07
CA LEU A 126 6.56 -2.50 -9.82
C LEU A 126 6.49 -4.02 -9.67
N GLU A 127 7.62 -4.71 -9.73
CA GLU A 127 7.70 -6.15 -9.48
C GLU A 127 7.23 -6.49 -8.07
N ASN A 128 7.72 -5.76 -7.06
CA ASN A 128 7.30 -5.93 -5.67
C ASN A 128 5.79 -5.71 -5.48
N LEU A 129 5.23 -4.66 -6.10
CA LEU A 129 3.80 -4.40 -6.12
C LEU A 129 3.03 -5.54 -6.82
N GLY A 130 3.55 -6.04 -7.94
CA GLY A 130 2.97 -7.13 -8.71
C GLY A 130 2.83 -8.42 -7.91
N PHE A 131 3.85 -8.79 -7.13
CA PHE A 131 3.76 -9.95 -6.22
C PHE A 131 2.69 -9.76 -5.15
N LEU A 132 2.59 -8.55 -4.58
CA LEU A 132 1.60 -8.24 -3.56
C LEU A 132 0.16 -8.24 -4.11
N ILE A 133 -0.03 -7.80 -5.37
CA ILE A 133 -1.31 -7.87 -6.08
C ILE A 133 -1.70 -9.31 -6.35
N GLN A 134 -0.76 -10.15 -6.80
CA GLN A 134 -1.01 -11.58 -7.02
C GLN A 134 -1.48 -12.25 -5.73
N CYS A 135 -0.76 -12.04 -4.63
CA CYS A 135 -1.15 -12.53 -3.31
C CYS A 135 -2.56 -12.05 -2.92
N THR A 136 -2.87 -10.78 -3.17
CA THR A 136 -4.18 -10.19 -2.86
C THR A 136 -5.29 -10.82 -3.69
N ASN A 137 -5.08 -11.03 -4.98
CA ASN A 137 -6.06 -11.65 -5.86
C ASN A 137 -6.32 -13.10 -5.45
N ILE A 138 -5.27 -13.86 -5.07
CA ILE A 138 -5.41 -15.22 -4.56
C ILE A 138 -6.24 -15.21 -3.26
N VAL A 139 -5.85 -14.39 -2.27
CA VAL A 139 -6.55 -14.21 -0.99
C VAL A 139 -8.02 -13.80 -1.15
N SER A 140 -8.35 -13.07 -2.21
CA SER A 140 -9.70 -12.60 -2.50
C SER A 140 -10.53 -13.62 -3.30
N SER A 141 -9.97 -14.76 -3.71
CA SER A 141 -10.68 -15.76 -4.49
C SER A 141 -11.86 -16.37 -3.73
N LYS A 142 -12.94 -16.66 -4.46
CA LYS A 142 -14.16 -17.27 -3.88
C LYS A 142 -13.99 -18.73 -3.48
N SER A 143 -12.97 -19.39 -4.04
CA SER A 143 -12.64 -20.80 -3.83
C SER A 143 -11.15 -20.98 -4.07
N TYR A 144 -10.53 -21.89 -3.32
CA TYR A 144 -9.11 -22.21 -3.45
C TYR A 144 -8.90 -23.58 -4.10
N LYS A 145 -7.85 -23.67 -4.91
CA LYS A 145 -7.25 -24.90 -5.41
C LYS A 145 -5.94 -25.14 -4.67
N GLU A 146 -5.45 -26.38 -4.67
CA GLU A 146 -4.15 -26.71 -4.05
C GLU A 146 -3.01 -25.83 -4.61
N ASP A 147 -3.04 -25.56 -5.92
CA ASP A 147 -2.05 -24.70 -6.59
C ASP A 147 -2.07 -23.25 -6.08
N ASP A 148 -3.22 -22.75 -5.59
CA ASP A 148 -3.33 -21.38 -5.09
C ASP A 148 -2.50 -21.17 -3.82
N ALA A 149 -2.43 -22.17 -2.94
CA ALA A 149 -1.61 -22.12 -1.73
C ALA A 149 -0.10 -22.09 -2.09
N ILE A 150 0.30 -22.88 -3.07
CA ILE A 150 1.68 -22.94 -3.57
C ILE A 150 2.07 -21.61 -4.22
N SER A 151 1.19 -21.09 -5.07
CA SER A 151 1.34 -19.77 -5.68
C SER A 151 1.50 -18.70 -4.60
N PHE A 152 0.52 -18.59 -3.70
CA PHE A 152 0.56 -17.56 -2.66
C PHE A 152 1.89 -17.58 -1.87
N GLN A 153 2.35 -18.76 -1.45
CA GLN A 153 3.62 -18.91 -0.73
C GLN A 153 4.79 -18.34 -1.56
N ARG A 154 4.91 -18.77 -2.82
CA ARG A 154 5.97 -18.32 -3.72
C ARG A 154 5.94 -16.81 -3.95
N GLU A 155 4.77 -16.26 -4.26
CA GLU A 155 4.63 -14.83 -4.52
C GLU A 155 4.88 -14.01 -3.25
N TYR A 156 4.43 -14.46 -2.08
CA TYR A 156 4.61 -13.73 -0.83
C TYR A 156 6.07 -13.79 -0.35
N ASP A 157 6.76 -14.92 -0.52
CA ASP A 157 8.20 -15.02 -0.25
C ASP A 157 8.99 -14.07 -1.15
N THR A 158 8.67 -14.02 -2.44
CA THR A 158 9.34 -13.11 -3.38
C THR A 158 9.05 -11.65 -3.05
N TYR A 159 7.80 -11.32 -2.67
CA TYR A 159 7.43 -10.00 -2.17
C TYR A 159 8.24 -9.61 -0.93
N THR A 160 8.39 -10.50 0.06
CA THR A 160 9.12 -10.16 1.29
C THR A 160 10.62 -9.98 1.04
N GLN A 161 11.23 -10.82 0.19
CA GLN A 161 12.64 -10.69 -0.21
C GLN A 161 12.92 -9.38 -0.95
N THR A 162 12.13 -9.07 -1.98
CA THR A 162 12.26 -7.81 -2.73
C THR A 162 11.92 -6.59 -1.89
N SER A 163 11.00 -6.72 -0.92
CA SER A 163 10.75 -5.64 0.03
C SER A 163 11.92 -5.40 0.98
N ALA A 164 12.64 -6.44 1.40
CA ALA A 164 13.80 -6.28 2.28
C ALA A 164 14.93 -5.51 1.59
N SER A 165 15.08 -5.65 0.26
CA SER A 165 16.06 -4.86 -0.52
C SER A 165 15.58 -3.44 -0.83
N LEU A 166 14.28 -3.23 -1.02
CA LEU A 166 13.70 -1.90 -1.31
C LEU A 166 13.61 -0.99 -0.08
N PHE A 167 13.24 -1.56 1.07
CA PHE A 167 12.88 -0.81 2.27
C PHE A 167 13.88 -1.14 3.39
N SER A 168 15.04 -0.47 3.37
CA SER A 168 16.01 -0.56 4.45
C SER A 168 15.36 -0.11 5.77
N ASN A 169 15.59 -0.85 6.85
CA ASN A 169 15.23 -0.48 8.23
C ASN A 169 13.73 -0.40 8.57
N GLN A 170 12.84 -0.93 7.72
CA GLN A 170 11.41 -0.94 8.05
C GLN A 170 10.96 -2.11 8.92
N ARG A 171 10.16 -1.80 9.94
CA ARG A 171 9.60 -2.77 10.89
C ARG A 171 8.74 -3.81 10.17
N VAL A 172 8.91 -5.07 10.55
CA VAL A 172 8.00 -6.16 10.18
C VAL A 172 6.91 -6.28 11.25
N LEU A 173 5.66 -6.02 10.88
CA LEU A 173 4.51 -6.18 11.79
C LEU A 173 4.11 -7.65 11.96
N PRO A 174 3.47 -8.03 13.08
CA PRO A 174 2.94 -9.39 13.30
C PRO A 174 2.04 -9.87 12.16
N ASN A 175 1.31 -8.96 11.50
CA ASN A 175 0.48 -9.27 10.32
C ASN A 175 1.28 -9.91 9.18
N HIS A 176 2.54 -9.53 8.99
CA HIS A 176 3.40 -10.16 7.99
C HIS A 176 3.77 -11.59 8.36
N HIS A 177 3.94 -11.87 9.65
CA HIS A 177 4.15 -13.23 10.14
C HIS A 177 2.88 -14.07 10.00
N TYR A 178 1.71 -13.54 10.36
CA TYR A 178 0.44 -14.24 10.14
C TYR A 178 0.15 -14.53 8.67
N ALA A 179 0.62 -13.68 7.76
CA ALA A 179 0.45 -13.91 6.33
C ALA A 179 1.24 -15.12 5.81
N LEU A 180 2.34 -15.51 6.46
CA LEU A 180 3.06 -16.75 6.13
C LEU A 180 2.22 -18.00 6.36
N HIS A 181 1.17 -17.90 7.18
CA HIS A 181 0.28 -19.02 7.49
C HIS A 181 -0.97 -19.09 6.62
N ILE A 182 -1.13 -18.16 5.66
CA ILE A 182 -2.28 -18.15 4.77
C ILE A 182 -2.36 -19.43 3.91
N PRO A 183 -1.26 -19.97 3.35
CA PRO A 183 -1.30 -21.22 2.59
C PRO A 183 -1.87 -22.41 3.38
N GLU A 184 -1.56 -22.53 4.68
CA GLU A 184 -2.15 -23.59 5.52
C GLU A 184 -3.65 -23.41 5.74
N GLN A 185 -4.16 -22.18 5.62
CA GLN A 185 -5.59 -21.87 5.75
C GLN A 185 -6.38 -22.03 4.44
N MET A 186 -5.68 -22.18 3.31
CA MET A 186 -6.29 -22.37 1.98
C MET A 186 -6.56 -23.84 1.63
N ARG A 187 -5.91 -24.76 2.35
CA ARG A 187 -6.07 -26.22 2.23
C ARG A 187 -7.23 -26.72 3.09
#